data_AF-A0A845CXM5-F1
#
_entry.id   AF-A0A845CXM5-F1
#
_cell.length_a   1.000
_cell.length_b   1.000
_cell.length_c   1.000
_cell.angle_alpha   90.00
_cell.angle_beta   90.00
_cell.angle_gamma   90.00
#
_symmetry.space_group_name_H-M   'P 1'
#
loop_
_entity.id
_entity.type
_entity.pdbx_description
1 polymer ?
#
loop_
_entity_poly.entity_id
_entity_poly.type
_entity_poly.pdbx_seq_one_letter_code
_entity_poly.pdbx_strand_id
1 'polypeptide(L)' 'MTRRGQQITLQPEVLRWARERAGLSPQQLAKKMKVKPERVSEWEITGKISIAQADRLADLRGNAVEWMPEEMGIAL' A
#
# COMPACT_ATOMS: atom_id res chain seq x y z
N MET A 1 18.79 10.05 -4.80
CA MET A 1 18.15 10.31 -3.49
C MET A 1 16.64 10.40 -3.69
N THR A 2 15.91 9.33 -3.43
CA THR A 2 14.45 9.34 -3.56
C THR A 2 13.82 10.03 -2.36
N ARG A 3 13.06 11.11 -2.59
CA ARG A 3 12.44 11.86 -1.49
C ARG A 3 11.27 11.04 -0.94
N ARG A 4 11.28 10.75 0.36
CA ARG A 4 10.21 9.96 1.01
C ARG A 4 8.79 10.51 0.82
N GLY A 5 8.65 11.83 0.63
CA GLY A 5 7.37 12.47 0.33
C GLY A 5 6.94 12.44 -1.14
N GLN A 6 7.76 11.92 -2.04
CA GLN A 6 7.44 11.84 -3.47
C GLN A 6 6.26 10.90 -3.71
N GLN A 7 5.36 11.33 -4.59
CA GLN A 7 4.20 10.55 -4.99
C GLN A 7 4.58 9.58 -6.12
N ILE A 8 4.09 8.35 -6.01
CA ILE A 8 4.24 7.28 -7.00
C ILE A 8 2.86 6.70 -7.31
N THR A 9 2.80 5.94 -8.39
CA THR A 9 1.61 5.17 -8.76
C THR A 9 1.95 3.69 -8.67
N LEU A 10 1.21 2.96 -7.86
CA LEU A 10 1.23 1.50 -7.81
C LEU A 10 -0.06 0.95 -8.41
N GLN A 11 -0.09 -0.33 -8.75
CA GLN A 11 -1.34 -0.97 -9.16
C GLN A 11 -2.34 -0.93 -7.97
N PRO A 12 -3.56 -0.42 -8.15
CA PRO A 12 -4.52 -0.30 -7.05
C PRO A 12 -4.81 -1.63 -6.35
N GLU A 13 -4.80 -2.72 -7.11
CA GLU A 13 -5.01 -4.08 -6.60
C GLU A 13 -3.89 -4.54 -5.67
N VAL A 14 -2.64 -4.14 -5.90
CA VAL A 14 -1.51 -4.45 -5.01
C VAL A 14 -1.71 -3.78 -3.65
N LEU A 15 -2.24 -2.56 -3.62
CA LEU A 15 -2.53 -1.83 -2.39
C LEU A 15 -3.68 -2.48 -1.61
N ARG A 16 -4.76 -2.85 -2.32
CA ARG A 16 -5.89 -3.59 -1.74
C ARG A 16 -5.43 -4.92 -1.15
N TRP A 17 -4.66 -5.67 -1.92
CA TRP A 17 -4.07 -6.94 -1.51
C TRP A 17 -3.19 -6.80 -0.27
N ALA A 18 -2.33 -5.78 -0.20
CA ALA A 18 -1.44 -5.57 0.93
C ALA A 18 -2.25 -5.32 2.22
N ARG A 19 -3.33 -4.52 2.12
CA ARG A 19 -4.26 -4.29 3.22
C ARG A 19 -4.95 -5.58 3.67
N GLU A 20 -5.51 -6.33 2.72
CA GLU A 20 -6.25 -7.57 3.00
C GLU A 20 -5.34 -8.62 3.63
N ARG A 21 -4.10 -8.76 3.15
CA ARG A 21 -3.09 -9.64 3.75
C ARG A 21 -2.64 -9.24 5.14
N ALA A 22 -2.68 -7.94 5.45
CA ALA A 22 -2.47 -7.46 6.82
C ALA A 22 -3.68 -7.73 7.74
N GLY A 23 -4.78 -8.31 7.22
CA GLY A 23 -6.00 -8.57 7.98
C GLY A 23 -6.72 -7.28 8.40
N LEU A 24 -6.57 -6.20 7.63
CA LEU A 24 -7.09 -4.89 7.98
C LEU A 24 -8.30 -4.52 7.11
N SER A 25 -9.34 -4.01 7.74
CA SER A 25 -10.35 -3.19 7.05
C SER A 25 -9.76 -1.84 6.61
N PRO A 26 -10.36 -1.15 5.62
CA PRO A 26 -9.94 0.19 5.22
C PRO A 26 -9.84 1.17 6.39
N GLN A 27 -10.77 1.11 7.35
CA GLN A 27 -10.79 1.97 8.53
C GLN A 27 -9.63 1.65 9.49
N GLN A 28 -9.32 0.36 9.70
CA GLN A 28 -8.19 -0.05 10.53
C GLN A 28 -6.85 0.34 9.92
N LEU A 29 -6.71 0.20 8.58
CA LEU A 29 -5.51 0.66 7.89
C LEU A 29 -5.35 2.18 8.01
N ALA A 30 -6.41 2.94 7.75
CA ALA A 30 -6.39 4.40 7.87
C ALA A 30 -5.94 4.86 9.26
N LYS A 31 -6.46 4.23 10.31
CA LYS A 31 -6.05 4.49 11.70
C LYS A 31 -4.57 4.19 11.94
N LYS A 32 -4.04 3.06 11.46
CA LYS A 32 -2.61 2.71 11.59
C LYS A 32 -1.70 3.67 10.81
N MET A 33 -2.15 4.11 9.63
CA MET A 33 -1.44 5.03 8.76
C MET A 33 -1.59 6.50 9.17
N LYS A 34 -2.47 6.81 10.12
CA LYS A 34 -2.83 8.17 10.55
C LYS A 34 -3.34 9.03 9.39
N VAL A 35 -4.17 8.44 8.53
CA VAL A 35 -4.87 9.12 7.43
C VAL A 35 -6.38 8.93 7.58
N LYS A 36 -7.17 9.63 6.78
CA LYS A 36 -8.63 9.42 6.74
C LYS A 36 -8.97 8.15 5.93
N PRO A 37 -10.08 7.43 6.23
CA PRO A 37 -10.48 6.24 5.49
C PRO A 37 -10.65 6.46 3.99
N GLU A 38 -11.14 7.63 3.58
CA GLU A 38 -11.33 7.98 2.16
C GLU A 38 -10.00 7.97 1.41
N ARG A 39 -8.90 8.28 2.10
CA ARG A 39 -7.56 8.28 1.50
C ARG A 39 -7.09 6.86 1.18
N VAL A 40 -7.44 5.88 2.01
CA VAL A 40 -7.16 4.46 1.74
C VAL A 40 -7.96 3.99 0.53
N SER A 41 -9.26 4.34 0.47
CA SER A 41 -10.09 4.04 -0.70
C SER A 41 -9.52 4.68 -1.97
N GLU A 42 -9.07 5.93 -1.91
CA GLU A 42 -8.45 6.62 -3.05
C GLU A 42 -7.17 5.93 -3.52
N TRP A 43 -6.34 5.40 -2.61
CA TRP A 43 -5.16 4.60 -2.96
C TRP A 43 -5.56 3.33 -3.71
N GLU A 44 -6.57 2.62 -3.22
CA GLU A 44 -7.05 1.36 -3.80
C GLU A 44 -7.89 1.55 -5.08
N ILE A 45 -8.18 2.80 -5.46
CA ILE A 45 -8.81 3.16 -6.74
C ILE A 45 -7.78 3.71 -7.73
N THR A 46 -6.92 4.63 -7.29
CA THR A 46 -6.05 5.42 -8.16
C THR A 46 -4.61 4.92 -8.22
N GLY A 47 -4.18 4.13 -7.23
CA GLY A 47 -2.79 3.72 -7.08
C GLY A 47 -1.86 4.80 -6.52
N LYS A 48 -2.36 6.04 -6.31
CA LYS A 48 -1.54 7.21 -5.99
C LYS A 48 -1.20 7.27 -4.50
N ILE A 49 0.03 6.92 -4.16
CA ILE A 49 0.54 6.87 -2.79
C ILE A 49 1.93 7.51 -2.71
N SER A 50 2.36 7.99 -1.54
CA SER A 50 3.76 8.42 -1.39
C SER A 50 4.68 7.24 -1.09
N ILE A 51 5.96 7.39 -1.38
CA ILE A 51 6.97 6.36 -1.10
C ILE A 51 7.00 6.01 0.38
N ALA A 52 6.99 7.01 1.28
CA ALA A 52 6.90 6.77 2.73
C ALA A 52 5.65 5.98 3.15
N GLN A 53 4.53 6.20 2.47
CA GLN A 53 3.28 5.50 2.77
C GLN A 53 3.32 4.06 2.25
N ALA A 54 3.91 3.83 1.08
CA ALA A 54 4.11 2.50 0.53
C ALA A 54 5.05 1.66 1.41
N ASP A 55 6.20 2.23 1.82
CA ASP A 55 7.15 1.58 2.74
C ASP A 55 6.44 1.20 4.05
N ARG A 56 5.72 2.16 4.65
CA ARG A 56 5.02 1.93 5.91
C ARG A 56 3.91 0.89 5.80
N LEU A 57 3.20 0.85 4.66
CA LEU A 57 2.20 -0.18 4.38
C LEU A 57 2.86 -1.57 4.29
N ALA A 58 4.02 -1.67 3.64
CA ALA A 58 4.78 -2.91 3.54
C ALA A 58 5.29 -3.41 4.91
N ASP A 59 5.62 -2.48 5.82
CA ASP A 59 6.09 -2.78 7.18
C ASP A 59 4.98 -3.28 8.13
N LEU A 60 3.69 -3.09 7.82
CA LEU A 60 2.59 -3.42 8.74
C LEU A 60 2.51 -4.91 9.11
N ARG A 61 3.19 -5.80 8.39
CA ARG A 61 3.28 -7.24 8.68
C ARG A 61 4.73 -7.75 8.82
N GLY A 62 5.73 -6.90 8.64
CA GLY A 62 7.15 -7.29 8.79
C GLY A 62 7.74 -8.16 7.67
N ASN A 63 7.14 -8.19 6.46
CA ASN A 63 7.75 -8.64 5.18
C ASN A 63 6.66 -8.73 4.08
N ALA A 64 6.09 -7.60 3.64
CA ALA A 64 5.12 -7.63 2.52
C ALA A 64 5.78 -7.88 1.15
N VAL A 65 7.10 -7.67 1.03
CA VAL A 65 7.83 -7.76 -0.25
C VAL A 65 8.28 -9.20 -0.57
N GLU A 66 8.43 -10.07 0.43
CA GLU A 66 8.95 -11.43 0.25
C GLU A 66 7.94 -12.42 -0.37
N TRP A 67 6.64 -12.08 -0.38
CA TRP A 67 5.56 -13.01 -0.75
C TRP A 67 4.55 -12.46 -1.77
N MET A 68 4.97 -11.56 -2.66
CA MET A 68 4.16 -11.27 -3.85
C MET A 68 4.03 -12.57 -4.66
N PRO A 69 2.83 -13.16 -4.83
CA PRO A 69 2.67 -14.28 -5.75
C PRO A 69 3.09 -13.81 -7.14
N GLU A 70 3.87 -14.62 -7.84
CA GLU A 70 4.43 -14.35 -9.17
C GLU A 70 3.36 -13.89 -10.18
N GLU A 71 2.13 -14.37 -9.97
CA GLU A 71 0.90 -14.03 -10.72
C GLU A 71 0.46 -12.55 -10.63
N MET A 72 1.00 -11.76 -9.68
CA MET A 72 0.65 -10.34 -9.49
C MET A 72 1.67 -9.35 -10.11
N GLY A 73 2.58 -9.87 -10.94
CA GLY A 73 3.26 -9.10 -11.98
C GLY A 73 4.32 -8.09 -11.52
N ILE A 74 5.58 -8.55 -11.44
CA ILE A 74 6.68 -7.77 -12.00
C ILE A 74 6.67 -8.07 -13.50
N ALA A 75 6.02 -7.23 -14.30
CA ALA A 75 6.44 -7.06 -15.68
C ALA A 75 7.53 -5.97 -15.66
N LEU A 76 8.71 -6.34 -16.16
CA LEU A 76 9.95 -5.56 -16.28
C LEU A 76 9.74 -4.08 -16.65
#